data_AF-A0A9D3Q854-F1
#
_entry.id   AF-A0A9D3Q854-F1
#
_cell.length_a   1.000
_cell.length_b   1.000
_cell.length_c   1.000
_cell.angle_alpha   90.00
_cell.angle_beta   90.00
_cell.angle_gamma   90.00
#
_symmetry.space_group_name_H-M   'P 1'
#
loop_
_entity.id
_entity.type
_entity.pdbx_description
1 polymer ?
#
loop_
_entity_poly.entity_id
_entity_poly.type
_entity_poly.pdbx_seq_one_letter_code
_entity_poly.pdbx_strand_id
1 'polypeptide(L)'
;MSLQRCQEEWEEIEREFQQLQEMHKTYRQKLDELTHLQTICSSSIGKQKKSLRELNCSLHRCAKTSSPKEIEQIKDIQSQIKEKQNVFFDMEAYLPKKNGLYLNLVLGNVNVTLLSTQAKFAYKDEYEKFKLYMTIILMLGAITCWFLLNYRVTDEIFNFLLVWYYCTLTIRESILMSNGSRIKGWWVSHHYVSTFLSGVMLTWPEGDMYQMFRNQFLAFSVYQSFVQFLQYYYQSGCLYRLRALGERNHLDLTVEGFQSWMWRGLTFLLPFLFFGHFWQLYNAVTLFGLSRHEDCKEWQVFMLALTFLVLFLGNFLTTLKVVHQKIQKNKEEVQKKD
;
A
#
# COMPACT_ATOMS: atom_id res chain seq x y z
N MET A 1 -5.11 3.16 -56.53
CA MET A 1 -3.75 3.64 -56.20
C MET A 1 -2.86 3.37 -57.39
N SER A 2 -2.06 4.34 -57.83
CA SER A 2 -1.04 4.13 -58.87
C SER A 2 0.19 3.48 -58.26
N LEU A 3 0.90 2.65 -59.03
CA LEU A 3 2.15 2.01 -58.60
C LEU A 3 3.19 3.02 -58.09
N GLN A 4 3.24 4.20 -58.72
CA GLN A 4 4.15 5.29 -58.37
C GLN A 4 3.90 5.82 -56.95
N ARG A 5 2.61 5.96 -56.55
CA ARG A 5 2.27 6.37 -55.19
C ARG A 5 2.68 5.31 -54.17
N CYS A 6 2.55 4.02 -54.51
CA CYS A 6 3.02 2.94 -53.64
C CYS A 6 4.55 2.89 -53.52
N GLN A 7 5.30 3.32 -54.54
CA GLN A 7 6.75 3.44 -54.48
C GLN A 7 7.19 4.62 -53.60
N GLU A 8 6.53 5.78 -53.73
CA GLU A 8 6.78 6.94 -52.87
C GLU A 8 6.48 6.62 -51.40
N GLU A 9 5.35 5.96 -51.12
CA GLU A 9 4.98 5.50 -49.78
C GLU A 9 6.01 4.47 -49.25
N TRP A 10 6.52 3.57 -50.09
CA TRP A 10 7.58 2.62 -49.70
C TRP A 10 8.90 3.31 -49.36
N GLU A 11 9.34 4.28 -50.14
CA GLU A 11 10.56 5.06 -49.87
C GLU A 11 10.44 5.91 -48.60
N GLU A 12 9.25 6.40 -48.27
CA GLU A 12 8.98 7.06 -46.99
C GLU A 12 9.10 6.08 -45.82
N ILE A 13 8.46 4.92 -45.91
CA ILE A 13 8.54 3.86 -44.89
C ILE A 13 9.98 3.40 -44.68
N GLU A 14 10.75 3.21 -45.75
CA GLU A 14 12.16 2.79 -45.66
C GLU A 14 13.02 3.85 -44.94
N ARG A 15 12.77 5.14 -45.22
CA ARG A 15 13.45 6.23 -44.52
C ARG A 15 13.07 6.28 -43.03
N GLU A 16 11.79 6.12 -42.69
CA GLU A 16 11.34 6.05 -41.30
C GLU A 16 11.95 4.84 -40.56
N PHE A 17 12.04 3.70 -41.23
CA PHE A 17 12.64 2.49 -40.68
C PHE A 17 14.14 2.69 -40.36
N GLN A 18 14.90 3.31 -41.27
CA GLN A 18 16.30 3.63 -41.04
C GLN A 18 16.49 4.60 -39.86
N GLN A 19 15.62 5.62 -39.73
CA GLN A 19 15.64 6.52 -38.58
C GLN A 19 15.33 5.78 -37.27
N LEU A 20 14.36 4.87 -37.28
CA LEU A 20 14.00 4.05 -36.12
C LEU A 20 15.17 3.15 -35.68
N GLN A 21 15.92 2.58 -36.63
CA GLN A 21 17.09 1.75 -36.32
C GLN A 21 18.18 2.53 -35.59
N GLU A 22 18.52 3.74 -36.07
CA GLU A 22 19.51 4.60 -35.41
C GLU A 22 19.03 5.10 -34.04
N MET A 23 17.73 5.41 -33.91
CA MET A 23 17.12 5.76 -32.62
C MET A 23 17.22 4.58 -31.63
N HIS A 24 16.90 3.35 -32.05
CA HIS A 24 16.98 2.16 -31.22
C HIS A 24 18.43 1.85 -30.78
N LYS A 25 19.40 2.04 -31.67
CA LYS A 25 20.83 1.91 -31.34
C LYS A 25 21.25 2.89 -30.25
N THR A 26 20.83 4.14 -30.37
CA THR A 26 21.07 5.19 -29.36
C THR A 26 20.39 4.83 -28.03
N TYR A 27 19.14 4.37 -28.06
CA TYR A 27 18.42 3.92 -26.87
C TYR A 27 19.16 2.80 -26.13
N ARG A 28 19.65 1.78 -26.85
CA ARG A 28 20.39 0.65 -26.27
C ARG A 28 21.68 1.12 -25.59
N GLN A 29 22.44 2.01 -26.24
CA GLN A 29 23.65 2.59 -25.65
C GLN A 29 23.33 3.33 -24.34
N LYS A 30 22.28 4.14 -24.32
CA LYS A 30 21.85 4.87 -23.11
C LYS A 30 21.40 3.93 -21.99
N LEU A 31 20.78 2.80 -22.32
CA LEU A 31 20.38 1.79 -21.36
C LEU A 31 21.59 1.10 -20.71
N ASP A 32 22.62 0.78 -21.50
CA ASP A 32 23.86 0.18 -21.00
C ASP A 32 24.63 1.16 -20.10
N GLU A 33 24.73 2.44 -20.51
CA GLU A 33 25.32 3.53 -19.72
C GLU A 33 24.59 3.69 -18.37
N LEU A 34 23.26 3.70 -18.38
CA LEU A 34 22.44 3.80 -17.17
C LEU A 34 22.71 2.63 -16.21
N THR A 35 22.74 1.40 -16.73
CA THR A 35 22.97 0.18 -15.94
C THR A 35 24.35 0.18 -15.30
N HIS A 36 25.36 0.63 -16.05
CA HIS A 36 26.72 0.80 -15.55
C HIS A 36 26.79 1.84 -14.41
N LEU A 37 26.18 3.02 -14.60
CA LEU A 37 26.11 4.06 -13.58
C LEU A 37 25.37 3.59 -12.32
N GLN A 38 24.27 2.84 -12.46
CA GLN A 38 23.54 2.27 -11.33
C GLN A 38 24.42 1.35 -10.48
N THR A 39 25.26 0.54 -11.13
CA THR A 39 26.19 -0.39 -10.45
C THR A 39 27.29 0.37 -9.69
N ILE A 40 27.88 1.40 -10.32
CA ILE A 40 28.89 2.26 -9.69
C ILE A 40 28.31 2.99 -8.49
N CYS A 41 27.14 3.63 -8.64
CA CYS A 41 26.50 4.36 -7.55
C CYS A 41 26.16 3.44 -6.38
N SER A 42 25.53 2.29 -6.66
CA SER A 42 25.14 1.32 -5.63
C SER A 42 26.34 0.78 -4.86
N SER A 43 27.42 0.42 -5.56
CA SER A 43 28.65 -0.07 -4.91
C SER A 43 29.36 1.02 -4.10
N SER A 44 29.38 2.26 -4.59
CA SER A 44 30.02 3.41 -3.93
C SER A 44 29.27 3.81 -2.65
N ILE A 45 27.93 3.86 -2.70
CA ILE A 45 27.08 4.09 -1.52
C ILE A 45 27.29 2.97 -0.50
N GLY A 46 27.33 1.70 -0.96
CA GLY A 46 27.60 0.55 -0.10
C GLY A 46 28.94 0.66 0.64
N LYS A 47 30.01 1.05 -0.05
CA LYS A 47 31.34 1.29 0.54
C LYS A 47 31.29 2.41 1.58
N GLN A 48 30.75 3.58 1.24
CA GLN A 48 30.61 4.71 2.17
C GLN A 48 29.80 4.36 3.42
N LYS A 49 28.65 3.68 3.27
CA LYS A 49 27.83 3.21 4.39
C LYS A 49 28.57 2.25 5.32
N LYS A 50 29.47 1.42 4.78
CA LYS A 50 30.30 0.52 5.59
C LYS A 50 31.31 1.32 6.41
N SER A 51 32.05 2.23 5.77
CA SER A 51 33.04 3.08 6.44
C SER A 51 32.41 3.98 7.51
N LEU A 52 31.25 4.59 7.25
CA LEU A 52 30.55 5.40 8.25
C LEU A 52 30.06 4.56 9.45
N ARG A 53 29.66 3.30 9.22
CA ARG A 53 29.28 2.38 10.32
C ARG A 53 30.50 2.02 11.19
N GLU A 54 31.62 1.71 10.57
CA GLU A 54 32.89 1.41 11.28
C GLU A 54 33.39 2.63 12.07
N LEU A 55 33.30 3.83 11.48
CA LEU A 55 33.61 5.08 12.16
C LEU A 55 32.68 5.31 13.36
N ASN A 56 31.37 5.14 13.18
CA ASN A 56 30.42 5.33 14.29
C ASN A 56 30.66 4.34 15.44
N CYS A 57 30.99 3.08 15.16
CA CYS A 57 31.38 2.11 16.18
C CYS A 57 32.67 2.54 16.92
N SER A 58 33.63 3.13 16.22
CA SER A 58 34.86 3.63 16.82
C SER A 58 34.62 4.86 17.68
N LEU A 59 33.79 5.80 17.22
CA LEU A 59 33.35 6.96 17.99
C LEU A 59 32.63 6.57 19.28
N HIS A 60 31.75 5.57 19.22
CA HIS A 60 31.09 5.03 20.42
C HIS A 60 32.06 4.38 21.43
N ARG A 61 33.17 3.80 20.96
CA ARG A 61 34.22 3.28 21.86
C ARG A 61 35.01 4.44 22.48
N CYS A 62 35.42 5.43 21.69
CA CYS A 62 36.15 6.60 22.16
C CYS A 62 35.34 7.39 23.20
N ALA A 63 34.03 7.56 22.99
CA ALA A 63 33.15 8.29 23.90
C ALA A 63 33.18 7.78 25.35
N LYS A 64 33.56 6.52 25.60
CA LYS A 64 33.65 5.93 26.95
C LYS A 64 34.85 6.41 27.75
N THR A 65 35.90 6.87 27.08
CA THR A 65 37.19 7.25 27.69
C THR A 65 37.55 8.71 27.44
N SER A 66 36.64 9.48 26.85
CA SER A 66 36.87 10.85 26.39
C SER A 66 36.45 11.93 27.39
N SER A 67 37.11 13.08 27.31
CA SER A 67 36.79 14.28 28.07
C SER A 67 35.48 14.95 27.60
N PRO A 68 34.86 15.84 28.41
CA PRO A 68 33.60 16.50 28.04
C PRO A 68 33.63 17.24 26.70
N LYS A 69 34.77 17.85 26.36
CA LYS A 69 34.98 18.59 25.09
C LYS A 69 35.08 17.66 23.89
N GLU A 70 35.72 16.50 24.06
CA GLU A 70 35.80 15.46 23.03
C GLU A 70 34.46 14.76 22.82
N ILE A 71 33.66 14.59 23.88
CA ILE A 71 32.29 14.05 23.78
C ILE A 71 31.39 14.96 22.92
N GLU A 72 31.54 16.28 23.03
CA GLU A 72 30.81 17.23 22.19
C GLU A 72 31.20 17.12 20.71
N GLN A 73 32.50 17.00 20.43
CA GLN A 73 33.00 16.75 19.06
C GLN A 73 32.51 15.41 18.49
N ILE A 74 32.49 14.36 19.31
CA ILE A 74 31.96 13.05 18.91
C ILE A 74 30.48 13.16 18.54
N LYS A 75 29.67 13.89 19.32
CA LYS A 75 28.26 14.11 19.02
C LYS A 75 28.05 14.86 17.71
N ASP A 76 28.87 15.88 17.44
CA ASP A 76 28.82 16.62 16.18
C ASP A 76 29.09 15.69 14.98
N ILE A 77 30.15 14.88 15.04
CA ILE A 77 30.48 13.92 13.98
C ILE A 77 29.35 12.89 13.81
N GLN A 78 28.73 12.42 14.91
CA GLN A 78 27.59 11.51 14.85
C GLN A 78 26.36 12.14 14.18
N SER A 79 26.13 13.45 14.40
CA SER A 79 25.08 14.20 13.70
C SER A 79 25.35 14.26 12.19
N GLN A 80 26.58 14.60 11.79
CA GLN A 80 26.97 14.61 10.37
C GLN A 80 26.87 13.22 9.72
N ILE A 81 27.19 12.15 10.45
CA ILE A 81 26.99 10.76 9.97
C ILE A 81 25.51 10.51 9.68
N LYS A 82 24.61 10.95 10.57
CA LYS A 82 23.16 10.82 10.40
C LYS A 82 22.64 11.62 9.20
N GLU A 83 23.14 12.83 8.98
CA GLU A 83 22.80 13.63 7.81
C GLU A 83 23.22 12.94 6.51
N LYS A 84 24.46 12.44 6.44
CA LYS A 84 24.96 11.67 5.28
C LYS A 84 24.13 10.41 5.02
N GLN A 85 23.66 9.73 6.07
CA GLN A 85 22.76 8.58 5.94
C GLN A 85 21.42 8.96 5.30
N ASN A 86 20.86 10.13 5.61
CA ASN A 86 19.64 10.62 4.97
C ASN A 86 19.88 10.91 3.48
N VAL A 87 21.01 11.54 3.13
CA VAL A 87 21.38 11.79 1.73
C VAL A 87 21.50 10.47 0.95
N PHE A 88 22.13 9.44 1.54
CA PHE A 88 22.20 8.12 0.91
C PHE A 88 20.83 7.48 0.71
N PHE A 89 19.89 7.69 1.65
CA PHE A 89 18.53 7.19 1.51
C PHE A 89 17.81 7.79 0.31
N ASP A 90 17.99 9.09 0.07
CA ASP A 90 17.42 9.78 -1.08
C ASP A 90 18.07 9.35 -2.40
N MET A 91 19.40 9.17 -2.42
CA MET A 91 20.11 8.64 -3.59
C MET A 91 19.66 7.22 -3.95
N GLU A 92 19.53 6.34 -2.94
CA GLU A 92 19.06 4.96 -3.11
C GLU A 92 17.61 4.88 -3.61
N ALA A 93 16.80 5.94 -3.47
CA ALA A 93 15.43 5.96 -3.95
C ALA A 93 15.31 5.85 -5.49
N TYR A 94 16.39 6.10 -6.22
CA TYR A 94 16.47 6.03 -7.69
C TYR A 94 17.35 4.90 -8.20
N LEU A 95 17.85 4.04 -7.30
CA LEU A 95 18.72 2.92 -7.64
C LEU A 95 17.98 1.59 -7.44
N PRO A 96 18.31 0.54 -8.23
CA PRO A 96 17.84 -0.82 -8.01
C PRO A 96 17.98 -1.26 -6.54
N LYS A 97 16.86 -1.56 -5.89
CA LYS A 97 16.83 -2.08 -4.52
C LYS A 97 16.65 -3.58 -4.50
N LYS A 98 17.24 -4.22 -3.48
CA LYS A 98 16.93 -5.61 -3.17
C LYS A 98 15.52 -5.71 -2.61
N ASN A 99 14.78 -6.69 -3.08
CA ASN A 99 13.44 -7.00 -2.59
C ASN A 99 13.49 -7.39 -1.10
N GLY A 100 12.48 -6.97 -0.33
CA GLY A 100 12.24 -7.52 1.01
C GLY A 100 11.90 -9.01 0.94
N LEU A 101 12.02 -9.73 2.07
CA LEU A 101 11.86 -11.19 2.14
C LEU A 101 10.57 -11.69 1.45
N TYR A 102 9.42 -11.09 1.76
CA TYR A 102 8.14 -11.47 1.16
C TYR A 102 8.13 -11.29 -0.36
N LEU A 103 8.59 -10.15 -0.85
CA LEU A 103 8.59 -9.86 -2.29
C LEU A 103 9.59 -10.73 -3.05
N ASN A 104 10.74 -11.05 -2.43
CA ASN A 104 11.70 -11.99 -2.99
C ASN A 104 11.16 -13.43 -3.01
N LEU A 105 10.36 -13.82 -2.02
CA LEU A 105 9.69 -15.13 -2.01
C LEU A 105 8.67 -15.25 -3.14
N VAL A 106 7.88 -14.19 -3.39
CA VAL A 106 6.78 -14.22 -4.37
C VAL A 106 7.26 -13.95 -5.80
N LEU A 107 8.14 -12.98 -6.01
CA LEU A 107 8.59 -12.53 -7.33
C LEU A 107 10.01 -12.97 -7.70
N GLY A 108 10.74 -13.60 -6.78
CA GLY A 108 12.15 -13.89 -6.95
C GLY A 108 13.02 -12.63 -6.95
N ASN A 109 14.22 -12.76 -7.52
CA ASN A 109 15.23 -11.70 -7.54
C ASN A 109 15.02 -10.66 -8.66
N VAL A 110 13.77 -10.43 -9.05
CA VAL A 110 13.40 -9.44 -10.08
C VAL A 110 13.36 -8.05 -9.47
N ASN A 111 14.04 -7.09 -10.09
CA ASN A 111 14.05 -5.70 -9.62
C ASN A 111 12.71 -5.01 -9.93
N VAL A 112 11.94 -4.67 -8.89
CA VAL A 112 10.67 -3.92 -9.01
C VAL A 112 10.84 -2.40 -8.81
N THR A 113 12.07 -1.91 -8.85
CA THR A 113 12.35 -0.48 -8.61
C THR A 113 11.86 0.35 -9.77
N LEU A 114 10.97 1.29 -9.47
CA LEU A 114 10.48 2.31 -10.37
C LEU A 114 11.46 3.48 -10.32
N LEU A 115 12.29 3.60 -11.36
CA LEU A 115 13.39 4.56 -11.40
C LEU A 115 12.92 6.02 -11.50
N SER A 116 11.78 6.28 -12.14
CA SER A 116 11.26 7.64 -12.31
C SER A 116 10.14 7.95 -11.30
N THR A 117 10.09 9.21 -10.87
CA THR A 117 8.99 9.72 -10.03
C THR A 117 7.64 9.55 -10.72
N GLN A 118 7.58 9.75 -12.04
CA GLN A 118 6.38 9.53 -12.85
C GLN A 118 5.91 8.07 -12.80
N ALA A 119 6.82 7.09 -12.93
CA ALA A 119 6.49 5.68 -12.84
C ALA A 119 5.97 5.30 -11.45
N LYS A 120 6.56 5.85 -10.38
CA LYS A 120 6.06 5.68 -9.00
C LYS A 120 4.62 6.17 -8.85
N PHE A 121 4.32 7.34 -9.41
CA PHE A 121 2.96 7.89 -9.38
C PHE A 121 1.98 7.10 -10.24
N ALA A 122 2.36 6.72 -11.46
CA ALA A 122 1.54 5.91 -12.35
C ALA A 122 1.19 4.56 -11.71
N TYR A 123 2.18 3.88 -11.11
CA TYR A 123 1.92 2.62 -10.40
C TYR A 123 0.96 2.80 -9.22
N LYS A 124 1.11 3.90 -8.46
CA LYS A 124 0.20 4.21 -7.36
C LYS A 124 -1.22 4.49 -7.87
N ASP A 125 -1.36 5.19 -8.98
CA ASP A 125 -2.66 5.45 -9.63
C ASP A 125 -3.35 4.15 -10.05
N GLU A 126 -2.61 3.24 -10.71
CA GLU A 126 -3.10 1.91 -11.10
C GLU A 126 -3.42 1.00 -9.90
N TYR A 127 -2.70 1.15 -8.79
CA TYR A 127 -3.04 0.51 -7.52
C TYR A 127 -4.38 0.98 -6.96
N GLU A 128 -4.61 2.29 -6.94
CA GLU A 128 -5.87 2.88 -6.46
C GLU A 128 -7.04 2.50 -7.37
N LYS A 129 -6.88 2.58 -8.69
CA LYS A 129 -7.91 2.12 -9.66
C LYS A 129 -8.24 0.65 -9.48
N PHE A 130 -7.23 -0.21 -9.33
CA PHE A 130 -7.44 -1.63 -9.07
C PHE A 130 -8.28 -1.87 -7.81
N LYS A 131 -7.99 -1.16 -6.72
CA LYS A 131 -8.80 -1.23 -5.50
C LYS A 131 -10.25 -0.87 -5.78
N LEU A 132 -10.51 0.22 -6.51
CA LEU A 132 -11.86 0.65 -6.84
C LEU A 132 -12.62 -0.41 -7.67
N TYR A 133 -12.04 -0.85 -8.79
CA TYR A 133 -12.68 -1.85 -9.67
C TYR A 133 -13.01 -3.12 -8.90
N MET A 134 -12.07 -3.63 -8.11
CA MET A 134 -12.29 -4.84 -7.32
C MET A 134 -13.29 -4.64 -6.19
N THR A 135 -13.32 -3.47 -5.55
CA THR A 135 -14.34 -3.14 -4.54
C THR A 135 -15.74 -3.18 -5.14
N ILE A 136 -15.94 -2.66 -6.36
CA ILE A 136 -17.22 -2.71 -7.06
C ILE A 136 -17.61 -4.16 -7.38
N ILE A 137 -16.68 -4.96 -7.92
CA ILE A 137 -16.92 -6.36 -8.24
C ILE A 137 -17.29 -7.16 -6.97
N LEU A 138 -16.55 -6.97 -5.87
CA LEU A 138 -16.81 -7.63 -4.59
C LEU A 138 -18.15 -7.21 -4.00
N MET A 139 -18.53 -5.93 -4.10
CA MET A 139 -19.83 -5.46 -3.65
C MET A 139 -20.98 -6.13 -4.42
N LEU A 140 -20.91 -6.14 -5.75
CA LEU A 140 -21.91 -6.78 -6.61
C LEU A 140 -21.95 -8.30 -6.40
N GLY A 141 -20.78 -8.93 -6.24
CA GLY A 141 -20.65 -10.35 -5.92
C GLY A 141 -21.31 -10.70 -4.59
N ALA A 142 -21.06 -9.92 -3.53
CA ALA A 142 -21.67 -10.12 -2.22
C ALA A 142 -23.20 -9.93 -2.26
N ILE A 143 -23.70 -8.91 -2.95
CA ILE A 143 -25.15 -8.69 -3.15
C ILE A 143 -25.78 -9.87 -3.90
N THR A 144 -25.11 -10.37 -4.95
CA THR A 144 -25.58 -11.50 -5.75
C THR A 144 -25.65 -12.77 -4.92
N CYS A 145 -24.60 -13.09 -4.14
CA CYS A 145 -24.60 -14.23 -3.22
C CYS A 145 -25.65 -14.07 -2.11
N TRP A 146 -25.91 -12.84 -1.66
CA TRP A 146 -26.86 -12.61 -0.57
C TRP A 146 -28.32 -12.76 -1.02
N PHE A 147 -28.71 -12.16 -2.15
CA PHE A 147 -30.12 -12.07 -2.56
C PHE A 147 -30.51 -13.01 -3.70
N LEU A 148 -29.58 -13.38 -4.58
CA LEU A 148 -29.90 -14.06 -5.84
C LEU A 148 -29.47 -15.53 -5.84
N LEU A 149 -28.30 -15.84 -5.28
CA LEU A 149 -27.68 -17.16 -5.38
C LEU A 149 -27.31 -17.69 -3.99
N ASN A 150 -28.15 -18.58 -3.46
CA ASN A 150 -27.89 -19.28 -2.20
C ASN A 150 -27.27 -20.67 -2.47
N TYR A 151 -26.16 -20.70 -3.22
CA TYR A 151 -25.44 -21.92 -3.53
C TYR A 151 -24.04 -21.87 -2.90
N ARG A 152 -23.60 -22.97 -2.31
CA ARG A 152 -22.26 -23.08 -1.71
C ARG A 152 -21.13 -22.73 -2.70
N VAL A 153 -21.26 -23.18 -3.95
CA VAL A 153 -20.27 -22.91 -5.02
C VAL A 153 -20.13 -21.41 -5.30
N THR A 154 -21.23 -20.64 -5.26
CA THR A 154 -21.14 -19.19 -5.50
C THR A 154 -20.43 -18.47 -4.37
N ASP A 155 -20.65 -18.92 -3.13
CA ASP A 155 -19.91 -18.39 -1.98
C ASP A 155 -18.42 -18.75 -2.04
N GLU A 156 -18.06 -19.94 -2.51
CA GLU A 156 -16.65 -20.33 -2.70
C GLU A 156 -15.95 -19.47 -3.75
N ILE A 157 -16.61 -19.22 -4.89
CA ILE A 157 -16.09 -18.31 -5.92
C ILE A 157 -15.88 -16.91 -5.35
N PHE A 158 -16.84 -16.41 -4.57
CA PHE A 158 -16.75 -15.11 -3.91
C PHE A 158 -15.59 -15.06 -2.88
N ASN A 159 -15.48 -16.06 -2.01
CA ASN A 159 -14.41 -16.14 -1.01
C ASN A 159 -13.03 -16.32 -1.67
N PHE A 160 -12.93 -17.09 -2.75
CA PHE A 160 -11.72 -17.20 -3.54
C PHE A 160 -11.31 -15.85 -4.13
N LEU A 161 -12.27 -15.08 -4.65
CA LEU A 161 -12.02 -13.74 -5.15
C LEU A 161 -11.52 -12.80 -4.04
N LEU A 162 -12.04 -12.91 -2.81
CA LEU A 162 -11.53 -12.16 -1.65
C LEU A 162 -10.08 -12.53 -1.30
N VAL A 163 -9.75 -13.84 -1.27
CA VAL A 163 -8.37 -14.30 -1.04
C VAL A 163 -7.44 -13.72 -2.10
N TRP A 164 -7.80 -13.87 -3.38
CA TRP A 164 -7.03 -13.35 -4.49
C TRP A 164 -6.84 -11.83 -4.41
N TYR A 165 -7.90 -11.11 -4.06
CA TYR A 165 -7.88 -9.66 -3.91
C TYR A 165 -6.88 -9.22 -2.84
N TYR A 166 -6.98 -9.75 -1.62
CA TYR A 166 -6.09 -9.37 -0.52
C TYR A 166 -4.64 -9.80 -0.76
N CYS A 167 -4.40 -10.98 -1.36
CA CYS A 167 -3.06 -11.39 -1.81
C CYS A 167 -2.47 -10.41 -2.84
N THR A 168 -3.30 -9.92 -3.76
CA THR A 168 -2.83 -8.96 -4.76
C THR A 168 -2.47 -7.62 -4.10
N LEU A 169 -3.25 -7.18 -3.09
CA LEU A 169 -2.92 -5.98 -2.32
C LEU A 169 -1.59 -6.13 -1.58
N THR A 170 -1.32 -7.25 -0.91
CA THR A 170 -0.05 -7.45 -0.19
C THR A 170 1.16 -7.37 -1.12
N ILE A 171 1.04 -7.89 -2.35
CA ILE A 171 2.10 -7.78 -3.38
C ILE A 171 2.26 -6.32 -3.83
N ARG A 172 1.16 -5.67 -4.24
CA ARG A 172 1.21 -4.28 -4.75
C ARG A 172 1.70 -3.29 -3.69
N GLU A 173 1.29 -3.44 -2.43
CA GLU A 173 1.78 -2.61 -1.33
C GLU A 173 3.24 -2.87 -1.01
N SER A 174 3.71 -4.12 -1.11
CA SER A 174 5.14 -4.43 -0.97
C SER A 174 5.99 -3.77 -2.04
N ILE A 175 5.50 -3.70 -3.28
CA ILE A 175 6.14 -2.95 -4.37
C ILE A 175 6.15 -1.44 -4.07
N LEU A 176 5.03 -0.88 -3.60
CA LEU A 176 4.94 0.52 -3.19
C LEU A 176 5.93 0.86 -2.07
N MET A 177 6.04 0.00 -1.04
CA MET A 177 6.97 0.18 0.08
C MET A 177 8.43 0.13 -0.38
N SER A 178 8.79 -0.82 -1.25
CA SER A 178 10.14 -0.90 -1.85
C SER A 178 10.50 0.40 -2.59
N ASN A 179 9.51 1.03 -3.21
CA ASN A 179 9.63 2.26 -3.97
C ASN A 179 9.47 3.56 -3.15
N GLY A 180 9.46 3.47 -1.81
CA GLY A 180 9.50 4.62 -0.91
C GLY A 180 8.14 5.07 -0.37
N SER A 181 7.05 4.34 -0.65
CA SER A 181 5.75 4.63 -0.04
C SER A 181 5.78 4.36 1.47
N ARG A 182 5.42 5.37 2.27
CA ARG A 182 5.34 5.28 3.73
C ARG A 182 3.96 4.79 4.16
N ILE A 183 3.71 3.50 4.02
CA ILE A 183 2.48 2.85 4.48
C ILE A 183 2.66 2.49 5.96
N LYS A 184 1.68 2.80 6.83
CA LYS A 184 1.79 2.44 8.26
C LYS A 184 1.71 0.93 8.40
N GLY A 185 2.53 0.36 9.30
CA GLY A 185 2.68 -1.09 9.47
C GLY A 185 1.37 -1.85 9.66
N TRP A 186 0.43 -1.31 10.45
CA TRP A 186 -0.88 -1.97 10.65
C TRP A 186 -1.66 -2.16 9.34
N TRP A 187 -1.65 -1.19 8.42
CA TRP A 187 -2.41 -1.31 7.16
C TRP A 187 -1.84 -2.41 6.27
N VAL A 188 -0.52 -2.58 6.28
CA VAL A 188 0.16 -3.69 5.62
C VAL A 188 -0.26 -5.00 6.28
N SER A 189 -0.13 -5.12 7.60
CA SER A 189 -0.50 -6.31 8.36
C SER A 189 -1.98 -6.68 8.19
N HIS A 190 -2.88 -5.69 8.14
CA HIS A 190 -4.31 -5.88 7.94
C HIS A 190 -4.58 -6.70 6.68
N HIS A 191 -3.93 -6.39 5.55
CA HIS A 191 -4.13 -7.16 4.32
C HIS A 191 -3.72 -8.63 4.46
N TYR A 192 -2.62 -8.93 5.15
CA TYR A 192 -2.22 -10.32 5.43
C TYR A 192 -3.23 -11.05 6.32
N VAL A 193 -3.73 -10.37 7.36
CA VAL A 193 -4.77 -10.93 8.26
C VAL A 193 -6.08 -11.16 7.50
N SER A 194 -6.47 -10.25 6.59
CA SER A 194 -7.67 -10.40 5.76
C SER A 194 -7.54 -11.49 4.69
N THR A 195 -6.34 -11.71 4.13
CA THR A 195 -6.06 -12.89 3.29
C THR A 195 -6.29 -14.17 4.08
N PHE A 196 -5.74 -14.26 5.29
CA PHE A 196 -5.93 -15.42 6.16
C PHE A 196 -7.40 -15.64 6.50
N LEU A 197 -8.12 -14.58 6.91
CA LEU A 197 -9.56 -14.62 7.20
C LEU A 197 -10.35 -15.17 6.01
N SER A 198 -10.11 -14.63 4.82
CA SER A 198 -10.80 -15.04 3.59
C SER A 198 -10.46 -16.48 3.21
N GLY A 199 -9.22 -16.92 3.47
CA GLY A 199 -8.78 -18.29 3.26
C GLY A 199 -9.49 -19.27 4.21
N VAL A 200 -9.63 -18.90 5.48
CA VAL A 200 -10.37 -19.71 6.46
C VAL A 200 -11.85 -19.78 6.08
N MET A 201 -12.48 -18.66 5.67
CA MET A 201 -13.86 -18.65 5.15
C MET A 201 -14.03 -19.56 3.92
N LEU A 202 -13.08 -19.54 2.98
CA LEU A 202 -13.11 -20.39 1.80
C LEU A 202 -13.09 -21.88 2.18
N THR A 203 -12.25 -22.25 3.15
CA THR A 203 -12.12 -23.64 3.63
C THR A 203 -13.18 -24.08 4.63
N TRP A 204 -14.11 -23.20 5.02
CA TRP A 204 -15.20 -23.57 5.94
C TRP A 204 -16.20 -24.45 5.19
N PRO A 205 -16.34 -25.75 5.56
CA PRO A 205 -17.29 -26.64 4.90
C PRO A 205 -18.73 -26.19 5.11
N GLU A 206 -19.61 -26.65 4.22
CA GLU A 206 -21.05 -26.43 4.37
C GLU A 206 -21.57 -27.17 5.60
N GLY A 207 -22.29 -26.46 6.46
CA GLY A 207 -22.86 -26.96 7.72
C GLY A 207 -23.72 -25.89 8.39
N ASP A 208 -24.37 -26.25 9.50
CA ASP A 208 -25.33 -25.38 10.18
C ASP A 208 -24.67 -24.09 10.68
N MET A 209 -23.48 -24.20 11.28
CA MET A 209 -22.72 -23.04 11.78
C MET A 209 -22.35 -22.07 10.64
N TYR A 210 -22.02 -22.60 9.46
CA TYR A 210 -21.74 -21.78 8.28
C TYR A 210 -23.00 -21.02 7.85
N GLN A 211 -24.14 -21.70 7.73
CA GLN A 211 -25.40 -21.07 7.29
C GLN A 211 -25.89 -20.00 8.29
N MET A 212 -25.70 -20.22 9.59
CA MET A 212 -26.00 -19.23 10.63
C MET A 212 -25.18 -17.95 10.49
N PHE A 213 -23.92 -18.04 10.08
CA PHE A 213 -23.03 -16.88 9.94
C PHE A 213 -23.03 -16.27 8.53
N ARG A 214 -23.40 -17.04 7.50
CA ARG A 214 -23.31 -16.67 6.08
C ARG A 214 -23.89 -15.30 5.76
N ASN A 215 -25.14 -15.06 6.13
CA ASN A 215 -25.81 -13.79 5.82
C ASN A 215 -25.17 -12.59 6.53
N GLN A 216 -24.70 -12.80 7.76
CA GLN A 216 -23.98 -11.78 8.52
C GLN A 216 -22.63 -11.44 7.86
N PHE A 217 -21.90 -12.44 7.36
CA PHE A 217 -20.66 -12.24 6.62
C PHE A 217 -20.86 -11.53 5.28
N LEU A 218 -21.89 -11.90 4.52
CA LEU A 218 -22.20 -11.26 3.24
C LEU A 218 -22.65 -9.81 3.44
N ALA A 219 -23.51 -9.54 4.42
CA ALA A 219 -23.90 -8.18 4.79
C ALA A 219 -22.68 -7.33 5.22
N PHE A 220 -21.79 -7.89 6.04
CA PHE A 220 -20.54 -7.26 6.41
C PHE A 220 -19.65 -6.99 5.18
N SER A 221 -19.60 -7.91 4.21
CA SER A 221 -18.79 -7.74 2.99
C SER A 221 -19.32 -6.63 2.06
N VAL A 222 -20.64 -6.49 1.96
CA VAL A 222 -21.27 -5.35 1.25
C VAL A 222 -20.92 -4.04 1.97
N TYR A 223 -21.08 -4.01 3.30
CA TYR A 223 -20.75 -2.83 4.10
C TYR A 223 -19.26 -2.46 3.99
N GLN A 224 -18.36 -3.44 4.07
CA GLN A 224 -16.92 -3.25 3.96
C GLN A 224 -16.57 -2.66 2.58
N SER A 225 -17.17 -3.16 1.50
CA SER A 225 -16.98 -2.61 0.15
C SER A 225 -17.46 -1.16 0.05
N PHE A 226 -18.58 -0.82 0.69
CA PHE A 226 -19.07 0.56 0.76
C PHE A 226 -18.08 1.48 1.50
N VAL A 227 -17.57 1.08 2.66
CA VAL A 227 -16.55 1.85 3.39
C VAL A 227 -15.27 2.00 2.57
N GLN A 228 -14.87 0.96 1.86
CA GLN A 228 -13.68 0.97 1.02
C GLN A 228 -13.82 1.90 -0.19
N PHE A 229 -15.03 2.00 -0.75
CA PHE A 229 -15.36 3.02 -1.75
C PHE A 229 -15.20 4.43 -1.17
N LEU A 230 -15.75 4.73 0.02
CA LEU A 230 -15.57 6.03 0.69
C LEU A 230 -14.09 6.34 0.96
N GLN A 231 -13.33 5.34 1.43
CA GLN A 231 -11.88 5.45 1.65
C GLN A 231 -11.13 5.79 0.36
N TYR A 232 -11.49 5.17 -0.78
CA TYR A 232 -10.88 5.45 -2.07
C TYR A 232 -11.08 6.91 -2.49
N TYR A 233 -12.28 7.46 -2.38
CA TYR A 233 -12.52 8.87 -2.74
C TYR A 233 -11.74 9.83 -1.82
N TYR A 234 -11.70 9.54 -0.52
CA TYR A 234 -10.90 10.30 0.43
C TYR A 234 -9.40 10.26 0.08
N GLN A 235 -8.86 9.08 -0.23
CA GLN A 235 -7.45 8.89 -0.60
C GLN A 235 -7.11 9.55 -1.94
N SER A 236 -8.00 9.43 -2.93
CA SER A 236 -7.85 10.04 -4.26
C SER A 236 -7.87 11.57 -4.18
N GLY A 237 -8.75 12.15 -3.37
CA GLY A 237 -8.77 13.60 -3.09
C GLY A 237 -7.50 14.08 -2.39
N CYS A 238 -6.92 13.27 -1.49
CA CYS A 238 -5.62 13.59 -0.87
C CYS A 238 -4.45 13.48 -1.86
N LEU A 239 -4.45 12.47 -2.72
CA LEU A 239 -3.40 12.28 -3.73
C LEU A 239 -3.42 13.40 -4.78
N TYR A 240 -4.61 13.79 -5.23
CA TYR A 240 -4.78 14.94 -6.13
C TYR A 240 -4.22 16.22 -5.52
N ARG A 241 -4.51 16.49 -4.25
CA ARG A 241 -3.96 17.66 -3.54
C ARG A 241 -2.44 17.61 -3.45
N LEU A 242 -1.85 16.46 -3.15
CA LEU A 242 -0.38 16.32 -3.14
C LEU A 242 0.22 16.53 -4.53
N ARG A 243 -0.47 16.12 -5.60
CA ARG A 243 -0.07 16.36 -6.99
C ARG A 243 -0.11 17.87 -7.33
N ALA A 244 -1.21 18.54 -6.99
CA ALA A 244 -1.37 19.99 -7.18
C ALA A 244 -0.43 20.84 -6.31
N LEU A 245 0.04 20.32 -5.16
CA LEU A 245 1.06 20.98 -4.33
C LEU A 245 2.49 20.70 -4.82
N GLY A 246 2.70 19.66 -5.62
CA GLY A 246 4.00 19.28 -6.20
C GLY A 246 4.25 19.87 -7.59
N GLU A 247 3.20 20.17 -8.35
CA GLU A 247 3.25 21.00 -9.55
C GLU A 247 2.86 22.44 -9.16
N ARG A 248 3.85 23.35 -9.12
CA ARG A 248 3.60 24.77 -8.82
C ARG A 248 2.59 25.36 -9.82
N ASN A 249 1.40 25.70 -9.34
CA ASN A 249 0.92 27.08 -9.19
C ASN A 249 -0.47 27.07 -8.56
N HIS A 250 -0.72 28.06 -7.70
CA HIS A 250 -2.03 28.35 -7.12
C HIS A 250 -3.11 28.30 -8.20
N LEU A 251 -4.03 27.34 -8.08
CA LEU A 251 -5.36 27.47 -8.65
C LEU A 251 -6.35 26.85 -7.67
N ASP A 252 -7.05 27.77 -7.02
CA ASP A 252 -8.22 27.54 -6.20
C ASP A 252 -9.15 26.53 -6.88
N LEU A 253 -9.44 25.44 -6.18
CA LEU A 253 -10.69 24.72 -6.36
C LEU A 253 -11.49 25.00 -5.09
N THR A 254 -12.18 26.13 -5.09
CA THR A 254 -13.33 26.42 -4.22
C THR A 254 -14.46 25.46 -4.58
N VAL A 255 -14.28 24.18 -4.25
CA VAL A 255 -15.44 23.37 -3.89
C VAL A 255 -15.69 23.76 -2.44
N GLU A 256 -16.49 24.79 -2.21
CA GLU A 256 -17.11 25.05 -0.91
C GLU A 256 -18.44 24.29 -0.89
N GLY A 257 -18.68 23.50 0.16
CA GLY A 257 -19.91 22.72 0.32
C GLY A 257 -19.70 21.34 0.98
N PHE A 258 -20.80 20.60 1.12
CA PHE A 258 -20.85 19.26 1.75
C PHE A 258 -19.88 18.26 1.10
N GLN A 259 -19.71 18.30 -0.23
CA GLN A 259 -18.72 17.49 -0.95
C GLN A 259 -17.27 17.82 -0.54
N SER A 260 -16.96 19.09 -0.30
CA SER A 260 -15.65 19.51 0.20
C SER A 260 -15.39 18.95 1.59
N TRP A 261 -16.34 19.09 2.50
CA TRP A 261 -16.24 18.56 3.86
C TRP A 261 -16.19 17.02 3.89
N MET A 262 -17.02 16.36 3.09
CA MET A 262 -17.11 14.90 2.93
C MET A 262 -15.81 14.30 2.38
N TRP A 263 -15.19 14.96 1.39
CA TRP A 263 -13.99 14.45 0.70
C TRP A 263 -12.67 15.05 1.21
N ARG A 264 -12.69 16.13 1.99
CA ARG A 264 -11.50 16.73 2.65
C ARG A 264 -11.39 16.35 4.13
N GLY A 265 -12.50 16.02 4.79
CA GLY A 265 -12.54 15.76 6.23
C GLY A 265 -12.43 14.28 6.59
N LEU A 266 -11.30 13.88 7.19
CA LEU A 266 -11.20 12.57 7.86
C LEU A 266 -12.37 12.32 8.83
N THR A 267 -12.91 13.39 9.43
CA THR A 267 -14.04 13.36 10.38
C THR A 267 -15.31 12.78 9.77
N PHE A 268 -15.58 13.00 8.48
CA PHE A 268 -16.73 12.39 7.80
C PHE A 268 -16.61 10.86 7.73
N LEU A 269 -15.40 10.36 7.48
CA LEU A 269 -15.14 8.94 7.31
C LEU A 269 -15.14 8.19 8.66
N LEU A 270 -14.82 8.87 9.76
CA LEU A 270 -14.67 8.24 11.08
C LEU A 270 -15.92 7.48 11.57
N PRO A 271 -17.16 8.00 11.52
CA PRO A 271 -18.35 7.26 11.92
C PRO A 271 -18.49 5.91 11.19
N PHE A 272 -18.27 5.91 9.87
CA PHE A 272 -18.32 4.68 9.07
C PHE A 272 -17.19 3.72 9.45
N LEU A 273 -15.98 4.22 9.67
CA LEU A 273 -14.88 3.35 10.13
C LEU A 273 -15.18 2.73 11.50
N PHE A 274 -15.62 3.53 12.48
CA PHE A 274 -15.92 3.01 13.82
C PHE A 274 -17.07 2.00 13.77
N PHE A 275 -18.12 2.27 13.02
CA PHE A 275 -19.20 1.31 12.83
C PHE A 275 -18.70 0.01 12.22
N GLY A 276 -17.86 0.06 11.17
CA GLY A 276 -17.21 -1.11 10.60
C GLY A 276 -16.36 -1.88 11.61
N HIS A 277 -15.60 -1.19 12.45
CA HIS A 277 -14.80 -1.81 13.52
C HIS A 277 -15.70 -2.51 14.53
N PHE A 278 -16.77 -1.86 15.00
CA PHE A 278 -17.71 -2.51 15.91
C PHE A 278 -18.45 -3.68 15.27
N TRP A 279 -18.71 -3.65 13.96
CA TRP A 279 -19.23 -4.81 13.23
C TRP A 279 -18.18 -5.95 13.21
N GLN A 280 -16.89 -5.66 13.03
CA GLN A 280 -15.85 -6.69 13.16
C GLN A 280 -15.87 -7.33 14.56
N LEU A 281 -16.05 -6.53 15.62
CA LEU A 281 -16.22 -7.06 16.98
C LEU A 281 -17.50 -7.90 17.11
N TYR A 282 -18.62 -7.44 16.54
CA TYR A 282 -19.88 -8.20 16.53
C TYR A 282 -19.71 -9.55 15.84
N ASN A 283 -19.04 -9.61 14.68
CA ASN A 283 -18.70 -10.86 14.01
C ASN A 283 -17.85 -11.77 14.90
N ALA A 284 -16.82 -11.23 15.56
CA ALA A 284 -16.00 -11.99 16.48
C ALA A 284 -16.81 -12.59 17.63
N VAL A 285 -17.68 -11.80 18.27
CA VAL A 285 -18.54 -12.25 19.38
C VAL A 285 -19.52 -13.33 18.91
N THR A 286 -20.19 -13.13 17.77
CA THR A 286 -21.09 -14.13 17.18
C THR A 286 -20.35 -15.45 16.95
N LEU A 287 -19.17 -15.41 16.31
CA LEU A 287 -18.38 -16.59 16.02
C LEU A 287 -17.83 -17.26 17.28
N PHE A 288 -17.45 -16.51 18.31
CA PHE A 288 -17.10 -17.10 19.61
C PHE A 288 -18.29 -17.82 20.24
N GLY A 289 -19.50 -17.25 20.13
CA GLY A 289 -20.74 -17.92 20.54
C GLY A 289 -20.96 -19.23 19.79
N LEU A 290 -20.88 -19.20 18.46
CA LEU A 290 -21.02 -20.38 17.60
C LEU A 290 -19.94 -21.43 17.89
N SER A 291 -18.70 -21.01 18.16
CA SER A 291 -17.59 -21.92 18.48
C SER A 291 -17.78 -22.71 19.78
N ARG A 292 -18.68 -22.26 20.66
CA ARG A 292 -19.02 -22.92 21.93
C ARG A 292 -20.31 -23.75 21.82
N HIS A 293 -20.94 -23.78 20.65
CA HIS A 293 -22.10 -24.62 20.41
C HIS A 293 -21.71 -26.10 20.47
N GLU A 294 -22.54 -26.93 21.09
CA GLU A 294 -22.22 -28.35 21.34
C GLU A 294 -21.93 -29.14 20.03
N ASP A 295 -22.62 -28.75 18.95
CA ASP A 295 -22.46 -29.35 17.62
C ASP A 295 -21.34 -28.75 16.76
N CYS A 296 -20.66 -27.68 17.22
CA CYS A 296 -19.59 -27.03 16.43
C CYS A 296 -18.32 -27.91 16.44
N LYS A 297 -17.97 -28.47 15.29
CA LYS A 297 -16.75 -29.29 15.10
C LYS A 297 -15.71 -28.59 14.23
N GLU A 298 -16.09 -27.50 13.57
CA GLU A 298 -15.28 -26.77 12.61
C GLU A 298 -14.32 -25.80 13.31
N TRP A 299 -13.02 -26.07 13.20
CA TRP A 299 -11.97 -25.19 13.75
C TRP A 299 -11.98 -23.79 13.11
N GLN A 300 -12.54 -23.68 11.90
CA GLN A 300 -12.68 -22.45 11.14
C GLN A 300 -13.46 -21.40 11.94
N VAL A 301 -14.53 -21.79 12.65
CA VAL A 301 -15.38 -20.85 13.41
C VAL A 301 -14.56 -20.11 14.46
N PHE A 302 -13.77 -20.85 15.24
CA PHE A 302 -12.91 -20.28 16.28
C PHE A 302 -11.79 -19.41 15.67
N MET A 303 -11.16 -19.86 14.59
CA MET A 303 -10.10 -19.07 13.94
C MET A 303 -10.63 -17.79 13.32
N LEU A 304 -11.83 -17.80 12.74
CA LEU A 304 -12.48 -16.60 12.24
C LEU A 304 -12.83 -15.64 13.38
N ALA A 305 -13.30 -16.15 14.52
CA ALA A 305 -13.57 -15.33 15.70
C ALA A 305 -12.32 -14.58 16.16
N LEU A 306 -11.19 -15.29 16.30
CA LEU A 306 -9.89 -14.71 16.64
C LEU A 306 -9.43 -13.69 15.59
N THR A 307 -9.58 -14.02 14.31
CA THR A 307 -9.09 -13.16 13.22
C THR A 307 -9.90 -11.87 13.14
N PHE A 308 -11.23 -11.93 13.26
CA PHE A 308 -12.09 -10.75 13.36
C PHE A 308 -11.76 -9.89 14.59
N LEU A 309 -11.44 -10.52 15.74
CA LEU A 309 -11.01 -9.80 16.94
C LEU A 309 -9.69 -9.06 16.73
N VAL A 310 -8.69 -9.70 16.10
CA VAL A 310 -7.41 -9.06 15.76
C VAL A 310 -7.62 -7.89 14.82
N LEU A 311 -8.46 -8.05 13.79
CA LEU A 311 -8.83 -6.98 12.87
C LEU A 311 -9.48 -5.82 13.61
N PHE A 312 -10.47 -6.09 14.46
CA PHE A 312 -11.12 -5.08 15.28
C PHE A 312 -10.11 -4.31 16.12
N LEU A 313 -9.31 -5.01 16.93
CA LEU A 313 -8.35 -4.38 17.84
C LEU A 313 -7.36 -3.51 17.08
N GLY A 314 -6.73 -4.03 16.03
CA GLY A 314 -5.73 -3.26 15.30
C GLY A 314 -6.32 -2.09 14.52
N ASN A 315 -7.50 -2.27 13.91
CA ASN A 315 -8.20 -1.18 13.20
C ASN A 315 -8.65 -0.09 14.17
N PHE A 316 -9.28 -0.47 15.28
CA PHE A 316 -9.78 0.45 16.29
C PHE A 316 -8.64 1.24 16.95
N LEU A 317 -7.58 0.56 17.42
CA LEU A 317 -6.43 1.21 18.04
C LEU A 317 -5.68 2.13 17.06
N THR A 318 -5.55 1.72 15.80
CA THR A 318 -4.91 2.55 14.77
C THR A 318 -5.74 3.80 14.46
N THR A 319 -7.05 3.66 14.31
CA THR A 319 -7.96 4.80 14.11
C THR A 319 -7.93 5.74 15.32
N LEU A 320 -8.00 5.23 16.55
CA LEU A 320 -7.88 6.02 17.77
C LEU A 320 -6.56 6.81 17.82
N LYS A 321 -5.44 6.15 17.50
CA LYS A 321 -4.13 6.82 17.45
C LYS A 321 -4.13 7.97 16.45
N VAL A 322 -4.73 7.79 15.27
CA VAL A 322 -4.84 8.85 14.25
C VAL A 322 -5.71 10.01 14.74
N VAL A 323 -6.84 9.71 15.38
CA VAL A 323 -7.73 10.72 15.95
C VAL A 323 -7.02 11.50 17.05
N HIS A 324 -6.35 10.81 17.97
CA HIS A 324 -5.60 11.43 19.07
C HIS A 324 -4.50 12.36 18.55
N GLN A 325 -3.69 11.90 17.59
CA GLN A 325 -2.65 12.73 16.94
C GLN A 325 -3.24 13.98 16.29
N LYS A 326 -4.41 13.85 15.66
CA LYS A 326 -5.07 14.99 15.01
C LYS A 326 -5.62 15.99 16.03
N ILE A 327 -6.17 15.52 17.14
CA ILE A 327 -6.65 16.39 18.24
C ILE A 327 -5.48 17.14 18.87
N GLN A 328 -4.35 16.46 19.13
CA GLN A 328 -3.14 17.10 19.66
C GLN A 328 -2.61 18.17 18.71
N LYS A 329 -2.48 17.86 17.42
CA LYS A 329 -2.03 18.84 16.41
C LYS A 329 -2.94 20.07 16.34
N ASN A 330 -4.26 19.88 16.39
CA ASN A 330 -5.21 20.99 16.38
C ASN A 330 -5.07 21.85 17.64
N LYS A 331 -4.82 21.25 18.82
CA LYS A 331 -4.57 22.01 20.06
C LYS A 331 -3.30 22.85 19.98
N GLU A 332 -2.22 22.30 19.42
CA GLU A 332 -0.96 23.01 19.20
C GLU A 332 -1.09 24.16 18.17
N GLU A 333 -1.90 23.97 17.13
CA GLU A 333 -2.17 25.03 16.13
C GLU A 333 -3.02 26.17 16.69
N VAL A 334 -3.92 25.88 17.63
CA VAL A 334 -4.71 26.91 18.35
C VAL A 334 -3.80 27.67 19.32
N GLN A 335 -2.97 26.98 20.11
CA GLN A 335 -2.02 27.60 21.04
C GLN A 335 -0.90 28.43 20.39
N LYS A 336 -0.64 28.26 19.09
CA LYS A 336 0.32 29.09 18.34
C LYS A 336 -0.30 30.33 17.70
N LYS A 337 -1.63 30.43 17.71
CA LYS A 337 -2.38 31.57 17.16
C LYS A 337 -2.86 32.53 18.24
N ASP A 338 -2.89 32.07 19.49
CA ASP A 338 -2.99 32.89 20.70
C ASP A 338 -1.57 33.26 21.17
#